data_AF-A0A2E6QPC0-F1
#
_entry.id   AF-A0A2E6QPC0-F1
#
_cell.length_a   1.000
_cell.length_b   1.000
_cell.length_c   1.000
_cell.angle_alpha   90.00
_cell.angle_beta   90.00
_cell.angle_gamma   90.00
#
_symmetry.space_group_name_H-M   'P 1'
#
loop_
_entity.id
_entity.type
_entity.pdbx_description
1 polymer ?
#
loop_
_entity_poly.entity_id
_entity_poly.type
_entity_poly.pdbx_seq_one_letter_code
_entity_poly.pdbx_strand_id
1 'polypeptide(L)'
;MGRGCGECLPPPLFPTDSRNRPLFRLPVLLLPAVALVCAADVAGAADIELPPGPHRDLVYGQCRTCHDLQYLVDSAGITRDDWDAVLNDMRQYGLRIPPEQRADILDYLGTYLGPEPPPASEVAEAAPADGAAVYAEQCTACHQADGSGVPGQFPPLAGNPDLFLDRLFPVQVVLNGIEGPVEVAGTTYDSVMPPFDHLSDAAIAAVINHVRSSWGNEGQGVEPLTPADVASVREKPLTPEQVHARRAELQ
;
A
#
# COMPACT_ATOMS: atom_id res chain seq x y z
N MET A 1 -19.62 -39.21 -5.70
CA MET A 1 -21.03 -39.04 -5.27
C MET A 1 -21.20 -37.60 -4.79
N GLY A 2 -21.75 -36.74 -5.64
CA GLY A 2 -21.99 -35.32 -5.33
C GLY A 2 -23.20 -35.13 -4.44
N ARG A 3 -23.10 -34.24 -3.46
CA ARG A 3 -24.24 -33.77 -2.66
C ARG A 3 -24.68 -32.42 -3.23
N GLY A 4 -25.90 -32.40 -3.76
CA GLY A 4 -26.50 -31.26 -4.44
C GLY A 4 -26.88 -30.13 -3.49
N CYS A 5 -26.79 -28.91 -4.01
CA CYS A 5 -27.27 -27.67 -3.42
C CYS A 5 -28.79 -27.74 -3.20
N GLY A 6 -29.25 -27.32 -2.02
CA GLY A 6 -30.67 -27.17 -1.71
C GLY A 6 -31.29 -26.01 -2.47
N GLU A 7 -32.41 -26.28 -3.13
CA GLU A 7 -33.20 -25.31 -3.90
C GLU A 7 -34.03 -24.43 -2.95
N CYS A 8 -33.95 -23.11 -3.15
CA CYS A 8 -34.78 -22.12 -2.48
C CYS A 8 -36.22 -22.12 -3.05
N LEU A 9 -37.22 -22.39 -2.21
CA LEU A 9 -38.63 -22.20 -2.56
C LEU A 9 -39.01 -20.71 -2.58
N PRO A 10 -39.78 -20.23 -3.58
CA PRO A 10 -40.34 -18.89 -3.58
C PRO A 10 -41.56 -18.76 -2.64
N PRO A 11 -41.82 -17.56 -2.09
CA PRO A 11 -42.95 -17.32 -1.19
C PRO A 11 -44.31 -17.27 -1.91
N PRO A 12 -45.43 -17.54 -1.21
CA PRO A 12 -46.75 -17.58 -1.80
C PRO A 12 -47.31 -16.19 -2.12
N LEU A 13 -48.03 -16.10 -3.25
CA LEU A 13 -48.76 -14.93 -3.71
C LEU A 13 -50.08 -14.80 -2.93
N PHE A 14 -50.30 -13.66 -2.29
CA PHE A 14 -51.58 -13.32 -1.66
C PHE A 14 -52.52 -12.61 -2.66
N PRO A 15 -53.82 -12.95 -2.67
CA PRO A 15 -54.80 -12.32 -3.55
C PRO A 15 -55.20 -10.92 -3.05
N THR A 16 -55.24 -9.96 -3.96
CA THR A 16 -55.74 -8.60 -3.72
C THR A 16 -57.27 -8.60 -3.77
N ASP A 17 -57.93 -8.42 -2.62
CA ASP A 17 -59.38 -8.15 -2.56
C ASP A 17 -59.62 -6.63 -2.54
N SER A 18 -60.07 -6.10 -3.68
CA SER A 18 -60.47 -4.70 -3.84
C SER A 18 -61.97 -4.56 -3.55
N ARG A 19 -62.33 -4.27 -2.29
CA ARG A 19 -63.68 -3.80 -1.95
C ARG A 19 -63.66 -2.63 -0.96
N ASN A 20 -63.77 -1.45 -1.56
CA ASN A 20 -64.68 -0.36 -1.18
C ASN A 20 -64.89 -0.12 0.32
N ARG A 21 -64.11 0.81 0.91
CA ARG A 21 -64.42 1.41 2.22
C ARG A 21 -64.52 2.93 2.10
N PRO A 22 -65.55 3.55 2.72
CA PRO A 22 -65.92 4.94 2.50
C PRO A 22 -64.95 5.95 3.12
N LEU A 23 -64.85 7.09 2.45
CA LEU A 23 -64.00 8.24 2.75
C LEU A 23 -64.31 8.85 4.13
N PHE A 24 -63.41 8.68 5.09
CA PHE A 24 -63.32 9.54 6.27
C PHE A 24 -62.14 10.50 6.10
N ARG A 25 -62.44 11.80 5.98
CA ARG A 25 -61.44 12.87 5.97
C ARG A 25 -60.92 13.08 7.39
N LEU A 26 -59.69 12.64 7.65
CA LEU A 26 -58.91 13.02 8.83
C LEU A 26 -58.01 14.23 8.48
N PRO A 27 -57.83 15.20 9.39
CA PRO A 27 -57.03 16.38 9.15
C PRO A 27 -55.54 16.02 9.14
N VAL A 28 -54.85 16.47 8.10
CA VAL A 28 -53.40 16.34 7.89
C VAL A 28 -52.67 17.22 8.91
N LEU A 29 -52.12 16.61 9.96
CA LEU A 29 -51.09 17.22 10.79
C LEU A 29 -49.74 16.94 10.12
N LEU A 30 -49.19 17.97 9.49
CA LEU A 30 -47.81 18.00 8.97
C LEU A 30 -46.82 17.94 10.14
N LEU A 31 -46.25 16.75 10.36
CA LEU A 31 -44.99 16.61 11.09
C LEU A 31 -43.84 16.69 10.06
N PRO A 32 -42.80 17.50 10.29
CA PRO A 32 -41.64 17.53 9.41
C PRO A 32 -40.86 16.22 9.61
N ALA A 33 -40.76 15.42 8.55
CA ALA A 33 -39.84 14.30 8.49
C ALA A 33 -38.41 14.87 8.47
N VAL A 34 -37.74 14.85 9.62
CA VAL A 34 -36.28 15.00 9.69
C VAL A 34 -35.71 13.73 9.07
N ALA A 35 -35.30 13.82 7.80
CA ALA A 35 -34.53 12.78 7.14
C ALA A 35 -33.16 12.73 7.83
N LEU A 36 -33.01 11.79 8.75
CA LEU A 36 -31.70 11.37 9.23
C LEU A 36 -31.03 10.65 8.06
N VAL A 37 -30.22 11.38 7.29
CA VAL A 37 -29.27 10.79 6.37
C VAL A 37 -28.24 10.07 7.23
N CYS A 38 -28.40 8.76 7.39
CA CYS A 38 -27.30 7.93 7.82
C CYS A 38 -26.23 8.03 6.72
N ALA A 39 -25.15 8.76 6.98
CA ALA A 39 -23.92 8.57 6.24
C ALA A 39 -23.56 7.09 6.43
N ALA A 40 -23.64 6.31 5.35
CA ALA A 40 -22.97 5.04 5.32
C ALA A 40 -21.48 5.38 5.29
N ASP A 41 -20.81 5.22 6.42
CA ASP A 41 -19.36 5.13 6.45
C ASP A 41 -18.98 3.95 5.55
N VAL A 42 -18.56 4.25 4.33
CA VAL A 42 -17.78 3.32 3.53
C VAL A 42 -16.40 3.31 4.18
N ALA A 43 -16.26 2.53 5.26
CA ALA A 43 -14.96 2.11 5.72
C ALA A 43 -14.35 1.28 4.58
N GLY A 44 -13.46 1.90 3.80
CA GLY A 44 -12.53 1.16 2.97
C GLY A 44 -11.78 0.16 3.83
N ALA A 45 -11.44 -1.00 3.27
CA ALA A 45 -10.58 -1.96 3.95
C ALA A 45 -9.31 -1.22 4.38
N ALA A 46 -9.15 -0.98 5.68
CA ALA A 46 -7.92 -0.43 6.20
C ALA A 46 -6.85 -1.49 5.96
N ASP A 47 -5.81 -1.14 5.21
CA ASP A 47 -4.64 -1.99 5.09
C ASP A 47 -4.11 -2.34 6.48
N ILE A 48 -3.79 -3.61 6.70
CA ILE A 48 -3.27 -4.07 7.98
C ILE A 48 -1.88 -3.47 8.18
N GLU A 49 -1.80 -2.51 9.12
CA GLU A 49 -0.57 -1.82 9.45
C GLU A 49 0.19 -2.55 10.57
N LEU A 50 1.39 -3.03 10.25
CA LEU A 50 2.27 -3.71 11.19
C LEU A 50 3.06 -2.67 12.01
N PRO A 51 3.42 -2.97 13.28
CA PRO A 51 4.20 -2.06 14.12
C PRO A 51 5.47 -1.56 13.41
N PRO A 52 5.84 -0.26 13.51
CA PRO A 52 7.07 0.21 12.89
C PRO A 52 8.29 -0.55 13.44
N GLY A 53 9.32 -0.78 12.62
CA GLY A 53 10.51 -1.48 13.08
C GLY A 53 11.40 -1.99 11.95
N PRO A 54 12.65 -2.39 12.25
CA PRO A 54 13.55 -3.00 11.27
C PRO A 54 12.91 -4.24 10.61
N HIS A 55 13.12 -4.40 9.31
CA HIS A 55 12.60 -5.54 8.52
C HIS A 55 11.07 -5.63 8.36
N ARG A 56 10.30 -4.65 8.86
CA ARG A 56 8.86 -4.56 8.58
C ARG A 56 8.55 -4.60 7.08
N ASP A 57 9.30 -3.83 6.31
CA ASP A 57 9.10 -3.69 4.87
C ASP A 57 9.38 -5.02 4.13
N LEU A 58 10.30 -5.84 4.66
CA LEU A 58 10.57 -7.18 4.18
C LEU A 58 9.39 -8.13 4.44
N VAL A 59 8.71 -8.02 5.58
CA VAL A 59 7.46 -8.75 5.86
C VAL A 59 6.36 -8.35 4.89
N TYR A 60 6.19 -7.05 4.66
CA TYR A 60 5.23 -6.54 3.69
C TYR A 60 5.46 -7.11 2.29
N GLY A 61 6.68 -7.01 1.78
CA GLY A 61 7.03 -7.43 0.42
C GLY A 61 6.90 -8.94 0.20
N GLN A 62 7.20 -9.76 1.21
CA GLN A 62 7.16 -11.22 1.07
C GLN A 62 5.78 -11.83 1.37
N CYS A 63 5.03 -11.27 2.32
CA CYS A 63 3.80 -11.89 2.80
C CYS A 63 2.57 -11.43 2.00
N ARG A 64 2.50 -10.15 1.57
CA ARG A 64 1.35 -9.61 0.83
C ARG A 64 1.20 -10.15 -0.58
N THR A 65 2.19 -10.89 -1.09
CA THR A 65 2.16 -11.48 -2.43
C THR A 65 1.03 -12.51 -2.59
N CYS A 66 0.66 -13.21 -1.52
CA CYS A 66 -0.30 -14.32 -1.59
C CYS A 66 -1.59 -14.09 -0.80
N HIS A 67 -1.52 -13.37 0.33
CA HIS A 67 -2.67 -13.08 1.18
C HIS A 67 -2.46 -11.77 1.97
N ASP A 68 -3.52 -11.22 2.55
CA ASP A 68 -3.40 -10.06 3.45
C ASP A 68 -2.70 -10.42 4.77
N LEU A 69 -2.31 -9.41 5.55
CA LEU A 69 -1.52 -9.62 6.78
C LEU A 69 -2.38 -9.85 8.03
N GLN A 70 -3.70 -10.07 7.90
CA GLN A 70 -4.56 -10.24 9.07
C GLN A 70 -4.11 -11.41 9.95
N TYR A 71 -3.67 -12.51 9.33
CA TYR A 71 -3.14 -13.67 10.06
C TYR A 71 -1.94 -13.34 10.96
N LEU A 72 -1.11 -12.37 10.59
CA LEU A 72 0.02 -11.94 11.40
C LEU A 72 -0.43 -11.24 12.67
N VAL A 73 -1.44 -10.36 12.55
CA VAL A 73 -2.01 -9.64 13.69
C VAL A 73 -2.82 -10.57 14.58
N ASP A 74 -3.60 -11.47 14.00
CA ASP A 74 -4.40 -12.45 14.75
C ASP A 74 -3.54 -13.45 15.53
N SER A 75 -2.34 -13.74 15.03
CA SER A 75 -1.38 -14.64 15.68
C SER A 75 -0.36 -13.91 16.55
N ALA A 76 -0.50 -12.59 16.76
CA ALA A 76 0.40 -11.83 17.61
C ALA A 76 0.41 -12.41 19.04
N GLY A 77 1.59 -12.46 19.66
CA GLY A 77 1.80 -13.04 20.98
C GLY A 77 2.46 -14.43 20.99
N ILE A 78 2.62 -15.07 19.83
CA ILE A 78 3.33 -16.36 19.73
C ILE A 78 4.85 -16.19 19.74
N THR A 79 5.58 -17.24 20.09
CA THR A 79 7.05 -17.16 20.18
C THR A 79 7.70 -17.08 18.80
N ARG A 80 8.96 -16.65 18.76
CA ARG A 80 9.76 -16.68 17.52
C ARG A 80 9.82 -18.09 16.90
N ASP A 81 9.93 -19.12 17.72
CA ASP A 81 9.98 -20.51 17.25
C ASP A 81 8.63 -20.94 16.64
N ASP A 82 7.52 -20.46 17.21
CA ASP A 82 6.19 -20.67 16.62
C ASP A 82 6.03 -19.91 15.30
N TRP A 83 6.56 -18.69 15.19
CA TRP A 83 6.64 -17.96 13.92
C TRP A 83 7.49 -18.71 12.88
N ASP A 84 8.60 -19.34 13.29
CA ASP A 84 9.42 -20.18 12.41
C ASP A 84 8.61 -21.35 11.83
N ALA A 85 7.77 -21.97 12.66
CA ALA A 85 6.84 -23.03 12.24
C ALA A 85 5.80 -22.51 11.24
N VAL A 86 5.21 -21.33 11.47
CA VAL A 86 4.29 -20.69 10.51
C VAL A 86 4.96 -20.47 9.16
N LEU A 87 6.18 -19.91 9.14
CA LEU A 87 6.92 -19.72 7.89
C LEU A 87 7.26 -21.06 7.20
N ASN A 88 7.55 -22.11 7.97
CA ASN A 88 7.79 -23.46 7.41
C ASN A 88 6.53 -24.03 6.73
N ASP A 89 5.35 -23.82 7.30
CA ASP A 89 4.10 -24.22 6.67
C ASP A 89 3.86 -23.43 5.38
N MET A 90 4.09 -22.11 5.39
CA MET A 90 3.99 -21.27 4.19
C MET A 90 4.93 -21.70 3.06
N ARG A 91 6.11 -22.29 3.36
CA ARG A 91 7.00 -22.85 2.33
C ARG A 91 6.37 -24.01 1.57
N GLN A 92 5.50 -24.78 2.20
CA GLN A 92 4.74 -25.85 1.53
C GLN A 92 3.76 -25.26 0.50
N TYR A 93 3.27 -24.05 0.75
CA TYR A 93 2.38 -23.29 -0.13
C TYR A 93 3.11 -22.39 -1.13
N GLY A 94 4.45 -22.47 -1.19
CA GLY A 94 5.25 -21.81 -2.23
C GLY A 94 6.04 -20.59 -1.76
N LEU A 95 6.04 -20.25 -0.47
CA LEU A 95 6.91 -19.19 0.05
C LEU A 95 8.39 -19.53 -0.17
N ARG A 96 9.15 -18.63 -0.79
CA ARG A 96 10.58 -18.78 -1.08
C ARG A 96 11.33 -17.53 -0.65
N ILE A 97 11.95 -17.62 0.53
CA ILE A 97 12.74 -16.53 1.12
C ILE A 97 14.17 -17.04 1.35
N PRO A 98 15.21 -16.27 1.00
CA PRO A 98 16.60 -16.57 1.35
C PRO A 98 16.81 -16.73 2.86
N PRO A 99 17.79 -17.54 3.33
CA PRO A 99 18.02 -17.76 4.75
C PRO A 99 18.23 -16.48 5.57
N GLU A 100 18.93 -15.49 5.00
CA GLU A 100 19.17 -14.18 5.60
C GLU A 100 17.86 -13.40 5.80
N GLN A 101 17.07 -13.24 4.75
CA GLN A 101 15.78 -12.56 4.82
C GLN A 101 14.80 -13.29 5.76
N ARG A 102 14.88 -14.62 5.84
CA ARG A 102 14.06 -15.39 6.78
C ARG A 102 14.43 -15.08 8.23
N ALA A 103 15.71 -14.94 8.54
CA ALA A 103 16.17 -14.58 9.88
C ALA A 103 15.69 -13.17 10.26
N ASP A 104 15.81 -12.21 9.34
CA ASP A 104 15.36 -10.83 9.51
C ASP A 104 13.84 -10.72 9.72
N ILE A 105 13.04 -11.49 8.96
CA ILE A 105 11.59 -11.58 9.16
C ILE A 105 11.27 -12.13 10.55
N LEU A 106 11.94 -13.21 10.96
CA LEU A 106 11.70 -13.80 12.29
C LEU A 106 12.13 -12.88 13.43
N ASP A 107 13.16 -12.06 13.24
CA ASP A 107 13.55 -10.99 14.16
C ASP A 107 12.40 -10.01 14.34
N TYR A 108 11.86 -9.50 13.24
CA TYR A 108 10.71 -8.61 13.29
C TYR A 108 9.48 -9.25 13.95
N LEU A 109 9.06 -10.45 13.50
CA LEU A 109 7.87 -11.12 14.02
C LEU A 109 7.99 -11.44 15.51
N GLY A 110 9.15 -11.96 15.94
CA GLY A 110 9.40 -12.29 17.34
C GLY A 110 9.49 -11.07 18.25
N THR A 111 10.01 -9.93 17.75
CA THR A 111 10.15 -8.71 18.53
C THR A 111 8.85 -7.91 18.60
N TYR A 112 8.18 -7.70 17.47
CA TYR A 112 7.05 -6.76 17.38
C TYR A 112 5.68 -7.45 17.43
N LEU A 113 5.61 -8.74 17.12
CA LEU A 113 4.40 -9.58 17.20
C LEU A 113 4.60 -10.78 18.13
N GLY A 114 5.61 -10.74 19.00
CA GLY A 114 5.89 -11.76 20.01
C GLY A 114 5.06 -11.59 21.29
N PRO A 115 5.30 -12.42 22.33
CA PRO A 115 4.56 -12.38 23.59
C PRO A 115 4.80 -11.11 24.42
N GLU A 116 5.96 -10.47 24.25
CA GLU A 116 6.37 -9.27 24.99
C GLU A 116 6.88 -8.20 24.01
N PRO A 117 5.99 -7.58 23.21
CA PRO A 117 6.40 -6.56 22.27
C PRO A 117 6.83 -5.29 23.01
N PRO A 118 7.79 -4.52 22.45
CA PRO A 118 8.19 -3.24 23.02
C PRO A 118 6.98 -2.29 23.09
N PRO A 119 6.89 -1.44 24.14
CA PRO A 119 5.81 -0.49 24.24
C PRO A 119 5.83 0.46 23.03
N ALA A 120 4.67 0.83 22.51
CA ALA A 120 4.53 1.61 21.28
C ALA A 120 5.33 2.93 21.25
N SER A 121 5.70 3.48 22.40
CA SER A 121 6.56 4.68 22.52
C SER A 121 8.06 4.41 22.37
N GLU A 122 8.49 3.16 22.48
CA GLU A 122 9.88 2.69 22.35
C GLU A 122 10.09 1.89 21.07
N VAL A 123 9.02 1.64 20.33
CA VAL A 123 9.07 1.19 18.93
C VAL A 123 9.70 2.32 18.15
N ALA A 124 11.03 2.27 18.04
CA ALA A 124 11.82 3.28 17.37
C ALA A 124 11.26 3.52 15.97
N GLU A 125 11.19 4.80 15.61
CA GLU A 125 11.17 5.25 14.21
C GLU A 125 12.10 4.32 13.42
N ALA A 126 11.57 3.67 12.37
CA ALA A 126 12.26 2.61 11.65
C ALA A 126 13.74 2.99 11.45
N ALA A 127 14.65 2.08 11.81
CA ALA A 127 16.09 2.32 11.72
C ALA A 127 16.46 2.98 10.38
N PRO A 128 17.46 3.87 10.32
CA PRO A 128 17.82 4.56 9.09
C PRO A 128 17.95 3.57 7.95
N ALA A 129 17.05 3.66 6.98
CA ALA A 129 17.01 2.73 5.87
C ALA A 129 18.19 3.02 4.93
N ASP A 130 18.90 1.97 4.53
CA ASP A 130 19.90 2.07 3.47
C ASP A 130 19.18 2.18 2.13
N GLY A 131 19.17 3.39 1.56
CA GLY A 131 18.51 3.67 0.29
C GLY A 131 19.04 2.83 -0.88
N ALA A 132 20.31 2.42 -0.85
CA ALA A 132 20.88 1.55 -1.86
C ALA A 132 20.36 0.11 -1.74
N ALA A 133 20.20 -0.38 -0.51
CA ALA A 133 19.61 -1.70 -0.26
C ALA A 133 18.12 -1.73 -0.67
N VAL A 134 17.35 -0.69 -0.28
CA VAL A 134 15.95 -0.56 -0.70
C VAL A 134 15.84 -0.52 -2.23
N TYR A 135 16.71 0.24 -2.91
CA TYR A 135 16.74 0.26 -4.38
C TYR A 135 17.02 -1.12 -4.98
N ALA A 136 18.05 -1.80 -4.47
CA ALA A 136 18.48 -3.11 -4.94
C ALA A 136 17.35 -4.15 -4.88
N GLU A 137 16.56 -4.11 -3.80
CA GLU A 137 15.48 -5.06 -3.55
C GLU A 137 14.18 -4.71 -4.28
N GLN A 138 13.81 -3.43 -4.33
CA GLN A 138 12.46 -3.00 -4.72
C GLN A 138 12.39 -2.43 -6.13
N CYS A 139 13.49 -1.87 -6.65
CA CYS A 139 13.45 -1.02 -7.84
C CYS A 139 14.19 -1.59 -9.05
N THR A 140 15.24 -2.39 -8.82
CA THR A 140 16.14 -2.85 -9.91
C THR A 140 15.48 -3.76 -10.92
N ALA A 141 14.42 -4.49 -10.53
CA ALA A 141 13.67 -5.36 -11.44
C ALA A 141 13.14 -4.62 -12.67
N CYS A 142 12.80 -3.34 -12.54
CA CYS A 142 12.30 -2.50 -13.63
C CYS A 142 13.32 -1.42 -14.03
N HIS A 143 13.85 -0.68 -13.06
CA HIS A 143 14.74 0.47 -13.33
C HIS A 143 16.20 0.11 -13.57
N GLN A 144 16.55 -1.19 -13.49
CA GLN A 144 17.90 -1.74 -13.60
C GLN A 144 18.83 -1.32 -12.45
N ALA A 145 19.95 -2.02 -12.29
CA ALA A 145 20.90 -1.75 -11.20
C ALA A 145 21.63 -0.40 -11.35
N ASP A 146 21.75 0.10 -12.58
CA ASP A 146 22.40 1.36 -12.93
C ASP A 146 21.41 2.50 -13.20
N GLY A 147 20.12 2.29 -12.90
CA GLY A 147 19.08 3.28 -13.14
C GLY A 147 18.81 3.56 -14.62
N SER A 148 19.31 2.75 -15.57
CA SER A 148 19.12 2.99 -17.00
C SER A 148 17.67 2.76 -17.46
N GLY A 149 16.87 2.05 -16.66
CA GLY A 149 15.59 1.53 -17.10
C GLY A 149 15.71 0.61 -18.31
N VAL A 150 14.58 0.39 -19.00
CA VAL A 150 14.48 -0.39 -20.22
C VAL A 150 13.78 0.49 -21.27
N PRO A 151 14.47 0.90 -22.35
CA PRO A 151 13.90 1.80 -23.35
C PRO A 151 12.53 1.34 -23.87
N GLY A 152 11.55 2.25 -23.86
CA GLY A 152 10.17 1.98 -24.28
C GLY A 152 9.34 1.15 -23.30
N GLN A 153 9.90 0.72 -22.16
CA GLN A 153 9.17 -0.05 -21.14
C GLN A 153 9.27 0.56 -19.74
N PHE A 154 10.48 0.81 -19.24
CA PHE A 154 10.71 1.41 -17.92
C PHE A 154 11.61 2.63 -18.05
N PRO A 155 11.19 3.82 -17.57
CA PRO A 155 11.97 5.03 -17.74
C PRO A 155 13.30 4.97 -16.97
N PRO A 156 14.36 5.61 -17.50
CA PRO A 156 15.60 5.78 -16.75
C PRO A 156 15.36 6.65 -15.53
N LEU A 157 16.06 6.34 -14.45
CA LEU A 157 16.24 7.23 -13.28
C LEU A 157 17.58 7.97 -13.36
N ALA A 158 18.58 7.37 -14.01
CA ALA A 158 19.85 8.03 -14.30
C ALA A 158 19.61 9.23 -15.24
N GLY A 159 20.01 10.43 -14.79
CA GLY A 159 19.87 11.67 -15.55
C GLY A 159 18.41 12.12 -15.77
N ASN A 160 17.44 11.56 -15.04
CA ASN A 160 16.04 11.90 -15.24
C ASN A 160 15.68 13.24 -14.57
N PRO A 161 15.29 14.28 -15.34
CA PRO A 161 14.95 15.59 -14.77
C PRO A 161 13.71 15.57 -13.87
N ASP A 162 12.82 14.58 -14.05
CA ASP A 162 11.58 14.46 -13.27
C ASP A 162 11.85 14.27 -11.77
N LEU A 163 13.03 13.75 -11.41
CA LEU A 163 13.49 13.62 -10.03
C LEU A 163 13.60 14.98 -9.30
N PHE A 164 13.60 16.08 -10.04
CA PHE A 164 13.89 17.42 -9.55
C PHE A 164 12.83 18.47 -9.94
N LEU A 165 11.76 18.09 -10.64
CA LEU A 165 10.65 18.99 -11.00
C LEU A 165 10.01 19.68 -9.78
N ASP A 166 9.82 18.89 -8.73
CA ASP A 166 9.41 19.35 -7.41
C ASP A 166 10.07 18.47 -6.36
N ARG A 167 10.32 19.03 -5.18
CA ARG A 167 11.03 18.32 -4.11
C ARG A 167 10.28 17.07 -3.66
N LEU A 168 8.94 17.12 -3.55
CA LEU A 168 8.07 16.04 -3.05
C LEU A 168 7.46 15.19 -4.16
N PHE A 169 7.53 15.60 -5.43
CA PHE A 169 6.95 14.83 -6.52
C PHE A 169 7.42 13.36 -6.59
N PRO A 170 8.73 13.03 -6.45
CA PRO A 170 9.15 11.63 -6.42
C PRO A 170 8.57 10.82 -5.25
N VAL A 171 8.24 11.48 -4.13
CA VAL A 171 7.55 10.84 -3.00
C VAL A 171 6.14 10.45 -3.40
N GLN A 172 5.43 11.31 -4.14
CA GLN A 172 4.09 11.02 -4.64
C GLN A 172 4.11 9.83 -5.62
N VAL A 173 5.12 9.76 -6.49
CA VAL A 173 5.31 8.64 -7.43
C VAL A 173 5.56 7.33 -6.69
N VAL A 174 6.49 7.30 -5.72
CA VAL A 174 6.81 6.07 -4.98
C VAL A 174 5.65 5.62 -4.09
N LEU A 175 5.00 6.53 -3.37
CA LEU A 175 3.89 6.18 -2.46
C LEU A 175 2.66 5.70 -3.23
N ASN A 176 2.28 6.41 -4.29
CA ASN A 176 0.96 6.24 -4.91
C ASN A 176 1.02 5.51 -6.25
N GLY A 177 2.21 5.26 -6.79
CA GLY A 177 2.38 4.79 -8.15
C GLY A 177 2.13 5.89 -9.18
N ILE A 178 2.29 5.54 -10.46
CA ILE A 178 1.96 6.41 -11.59
C ILE A 178 1.55 5.54 -12.79
N GLU A 179 0.53 5.97 -13.52
CA GLU A 179 0.09 5.32 -14.75
C GLU A 179 -0.24 6.34 -15.86
N GLY A 180 -0.19 5.88 -17.10
CA GLY A 180 -0.38 6.70 -18.29
C GLY A 180 0.93 7.14 -18.95
N PRO A 181 0.85 7.73 -20.16
CA PRO A 181 2.01 7.99 -20.99
C PRO A 181 2.89 9.09 -20.40
N VAL A 182 4.16 8.79 -20.15
CA VAL A 182 5.18 9.75 -19.71
C VAL A 182 6.30 9.83 -20.74
N GLU A 183 6.79 11.04 -21.02
CA GLU A 183 7.94 11.24 -21.90
C GLU A 183 9.18 11.61 -21.06
N VAL A 184 10.23 10.81 -21.16
CA VAL A 184 11.52 11.05 -20.50
C VAL A 184 12.60 11.02 -21.56
N ALA A 185 13.35 12.12 -21.69
CA ALA A 185 14.43 12.29 -22.67
C ALA A 185 14.00 11.94 -24.12
N GLY A 186 12.80 12.33 -24.54
CA GLY A 186 12.27 12.10 -25.88
C GLY A 186 11.79 10.68 -26.16
N THR A 187 11.72 9.81 -25.14
CA THR A 187 11.14 8.47 -25.25
C THR A 187 9.86 8.38 -24.42
N THR A 188 8.79 7.86 -25.02
CA THR A 188 7.50 7.63 -24.34
C THR A 188 7.50 6.27 -23.63
N TYR A 189 6.99 6.26 -22.40
CA TYR A 189 6.77 5.08 -21.57
C TYR A 189 5.30 5.07 -21.14
N ASP A 190 4.65 3.92 -21.20
CA ASP A 190 3.21 3.76 -20.86
C ASP A 190 2.98 2.51 -20.00
N SER A 191 3.97 2.23 -19.13
CA SER A 191 3.89 1.17 -18.13
C SER A 191 3.33 1.73 -16.82
N VAL A 192 2.67 0.87 -16.04
CA VAL A 192 2.23 1.19 -14.68
C VAL A 192 3.38 0.99 -13.71
N MET A 193 3.69 2.00 -12.91
CA MET A 193 4.50 1.85 -11.70
C MET A 193 3.55 1.67 -10.51
N PRO A 194 3.53 0.50 -9.85
CA PRO A 194 2.67 0.28 -8.69
C PRO A 194 3.09 1.15 -7.49
N PRO A 195 2.18 1.39 -6.53
CA PRO A 195 2.51 2.03 -5.27
C PRO A 195 3.44 1.16 -4.41
N PHE A 196 4.35 1.82 -3.69
CA PHE A 196 5.21 1.23 -2.66
C PHE A 196 4.84 1.76 -1.26
N ASP A 197 3.55 1.98 -1.03
CA ASP A 197 2.96 2.45 0.24
C ASP A 197 3.27 1.56 1.45
N HIS A 198 3.60 0.29 1.21
CA HIS A 198 4.04 -0.67 2.23
C HIS A 198 5.44 -0.38 2.79
N LEU A 199 6.27 0.39 2.07
CA LEU A 199 7.57 0.81 2.57
C LEU A 199 7.39 1.86 3.67
N SER A 200 8.29 1.82 4.66
CA SER A 200 8.37 2.85 5.68
C SER A 200 8.73 4.22 5.11
N ASP A 201 8.29 5.27 5.80
CA ASP A 201 8.60 6.65 5.43
C ASP A 201 10.13 6.89 5.35
N ALA A 202 10.89 6.24 6.23
CA ALA A 202 12.35 6.23 6.20
C ALA A 202 12.92 5.54 4.96
N ALA A 203 12.37 4.38 4.56
CA ALA A 203 12.79 3.66 3.36
C ALA A 203 12.52 4.46 2.08
N ILE A 204 11.34 5.08 1.97
CA ILE A 204 10.97 5.90 0.82
C ILE A 204 11.85 7.14 0.72
N ALA A 205 12.08 7.85 1.84
CA ALA A 205 13.00 8.99 1.86
C ALA A 205 14.42 8.56 1.44
N ALA A 206 14.91 7.45 1.99
CA ALA A 206 16.25 6.94 1.72
C ALA A 206 16.44 6.52 0.25
N VAL A 207 15.50 5.78 -0.33
CA VAL A 207 15.62 5.30 -1.72
C VAL A 207 15.57 6.46 -2.73
N ILE A 208 14.72 7.46 -2.50
CA ILE A 208 14.68 8.65 -3.37
C ILE A 208 15.97 9.46 -3.24
N ASN A 209 16.50 9.61 -2.02
CA ASN A 209 17.79 10.28 -1.81
C ASN A 209 18.94 9.51 -2.47
N HIS A 210 18.94 8.17 -2.43
CA HIS A 210 19.91 7.34 -3.13
C HIS A 210 19.84 7.56 -4.65
N VAL A 211 18.64 7.51 -5.24
CA VAL A 211 18.44 7.76 -6.68
C VAL A 211 18.90 9.17 -7.08
N ARG A 212 18.58 10.21 -6.29
CA ARG A 212 19.02 11.60 -6.51
C ARG A 212 20.52 11.80 -6.33
N SER A 213 21.21 10.90 -5.63
CA SER A 213 22.65 10.96 -5.41
C SER A 213 23.44 9.93 -6.22
N SER A 214 22.80 9.27 -7.18
CA SER A 214 23.40 8.23 -8.01
C SER A 214 23.40 8.60 -9.49
N TRP A 215 24.28 7.96 -10.25
CA TRP A 215 24.28 7.99 -11.72
C TRP A 215 24.33 9.38 -12.37
N GLY A 216 25.00 10.34 -11.72
CA GLY A 216 25.14 11.71 -12.23
C GLY A 216 23.97 12.63 -11.89
N ASN A 217 23.07 12.20 -11.01
CA ASN A 217 21.97 13.02 -10.49
C ASN A 217 22.43 14.00 -9.39
N GLU A 218 23.65 13.86 -8.89
CA GLU A 218 24.21 14.69 -7.82
C GLU A 218 24.28 16.18 -8.21
N GLY A 219 24.29 17.06 -7.19
CA GLY A 219 24.60 18.48 -7.39
C GLY A 219 23.46 19.34 -7.93
N GLN A 220 22.25 18.78 -8.06
CA GLN A 220 21.04 19.50 -8.53
C GLN A 220 20.36 20.37 -7.45
N GLY A 221 20.96 20.48 -6.26
CA GLY A 221 20.61 21.52 -5.26
C GLY A 221 19.28 21.32 -4.50
N VAL A 222 18.69 20.13 -4.54
CA VAL A 222 17.47 19.81 -3.78
C VAL A 222 17.83 19.28 -2.40
N GLU A 223 17.16 19.78 -1.37
CA GLU A 223 17.31 19.29 0.00
C GLU A 223 16.95 17.80 0.11
N PRO A 224 17.76 16.98 0.79
CA PRO A 224 17.44 15.58 1.03
C PRO A 224 16.08 15.41 1.72
N LEU A 225 15.35 14.36 1.33
CA LEU A 225 14.08 14.01 1.94
C LEU A 225 14.29 13.40 3.32
N THR A 226 13.33 13.66 4.20
CA THR A 226 13.23 13.09 5.56
C THR A 226 12.01 12.17 5.66
N PRO A 227 11.93 11.29 6.68
CA PRO A 227 10.72 10.51 6.92
C PRO A 227 9.48 11.40 7.10
N ALA A 228 9.62 12.55 7.76
CA ALA A 228 8.52 13.50 7.97
C ALA A 228 7.95 14.08 6.65
N ASP A 229 8.79 14.23 5.62
CA ASP A 229 8.31 14.62 4.29
C ASP A 229 7.38 13.57 3.70
N VAL A 230 7.77 12.30 3.82
CA VAL A 230 6.98 11.17 3.30
C VAL A 230 5.67 11.03 4.08
N ALA A 231 5.73 11.13 5.41
CA ALA A 231 4.54 11.15 6.26
C ALA A 231 3.54 12.25 5.82
N SER A 232 4.04 13.46 5.53
CA SER A 232 3.18 14.57 5.09
C SER A 232 2.49 14.34 3.74
N VAL A 233 3.13 13.59 2.83
CA VAL A 233 2.54 13.20 1.55
C VAL A 233 1.53 12.07 1.74
N ARG A 234 1.82 11.12 2.64
CA ARG A 234 0.94 9.98 2.96
C ARG A 234 -0.41 10.43 3.54
N GLU A 235 -0.48 11.58 4.22
CA GLU A 235 -1.74 12.19 4.69
C GLU A 235 -2.68 12.62 3.54
N LYS A 236 -2.16 12.76 2.31
CA LYS A 236 -2.91 13.24 1.14
C LYS A 236 -2.67 12.29 -0.03
N PRO A 237 -3.22 11.06 0.03
CA PRO A 237 -3.01 10.07 -1.02
C PRO A 237 -3.54 10.59 -2.36
N LEU A 238 -2.81 10.25 -3.41
CA LEU A 238 -3.19 10.52 -4.80
C LEU A 238 -3.48 9.18 -5.48
N THR A 239 -4.32 9.18 -6.52
CA THR A 239 -4.39 8.03 -7.43
C THR A 239 -3.20 8.07 -8.41
N PRO A 240 -2.79 6.93 -9.00
CA PRO A 240 -1.76 6.90 -10.04
C PRO A 240 -1.98 7.92 -11.18
N GLU A 241 -3.24 8.14 -11.60
CA GLU A 241 -3.62 9.12 -12.62
C GLU A 241 -3.50 10.56 -12.11
N GLN A 242 -3.78 10.80 -10.83
CA GLN A 242 -3.56 12.12 -10.23
C GLN A 242 -2.07 12.44 -10.11
N VAL A 243 -1.21 11.45 -9.84
CA VAL A 243 0.25 11.63 -9.89
C VAL A 243 0.70 11.97 -11.32
N HIS A 244 0.15 11.29 -12.33
CA HIS A 244 0.40 11.60 -13.73
C HIS A 244 -0.03 13.03 -14.10
N ALA A 245 -1.24 13.43 -13.72
CA ALA A 245 -1.71 14.80 -13.92
C ALA A 245 -0.81 15.82 -13.21
N ARG A 246 -0.37 15.52 -11.98
CA ARG A 246 0.54 16.36 -11.21
C ARG A 246 1.89 16.54 -11.92
N ARG A 247 2.41 15.48 -12.54
CA ARG A 247 3.64 15.55 -13.35
C ARG A 247 3.49 16.58 -14.48
N ALA A 248 2.36 16.55 -15.19
CA ALA A 248 2.10 17.46 -16.31
C ALA A 248 2.02 18.94 -15.86
N GLU A 249 1.58 19.22 -14.63
CA GLU A 249 1.56 20.58 -14.06
C GLU A 249 2.95 21.13 -13.73
N LEU A 250 3.94 20.25 -13.55
CA LEU A 250 5.30 20.63 -13.13
C LEU A 250 6.25 20.88 -14.31
N GLN A 251 5.87 20.49 -15.52
CA GLN A 251 6.66 20.62 -16.76
C GLN A 251 6.34 21.93 -17.49
#